data_AF-A0A2H3K3L9-F1
#
_entry.id   AF-A0A2H3K3L9-F1
#
_cell.length_a   1.000
_cell.length_b   1.000
_cell.length_c   1.000
_cell.angle_alpha   90.00
_cell.angle_beta   90.00
_cell.angle_gamma   90.00
#
_symmetry.space_group_name_H-M   'P 1'
#
loop_
_entity.id
_entity.type
_entity.pdbx_description
1 polymer ?
#
loop_
_entity_poly.entity_id
_entity_poly.type
_entity_poly.pdbx_seq_one_letter_code
_entity_poly.pdbx_strand_id
1 'polypeptide(L)'
;MQGQLPALLEGVEALVLKNIICIGGLAALQCILLACPRLSHLYLHQIRFAGEVAPCHRYDVTANHKETLRTLVWIEWDNRNPSAELLSWLIHGGMNFSPSQLGFRRMTHGAWGMVHAAGDSLEYLLADLEYSTSCPPTVSAFAHNIRLASIDIVRFSPHASGARSLLSILSNIGTTNTSMRQLGLSVVSTVLTGVSSNVSIWREVDSHLAQLTCSLPALMVTLYFHYCYYVDDHSGKIIELVDSLTLFYEARGRLSVCWSAMPEQYVKATLLANSVEPFSNLNSDYSPRISAPRNIVENLALSNAKTAGN
;
A
#
# COMPACT_ATOMS: atom_id res chain seq x y z
N MET A 1 35.23 16.50 4.84
CA MET A 1 33.80 16.14 4.90
C MET A 1 33.31 15.62 6.25
N GLN A 2 34.17 15.20 7.19
CA GLN A 2 33.77 14.57 8.46
C GLN A 2 33.01 15.47 9.49
N GLY A 3 32.89 16.78 9.27
CA GLY A 3 32.16 17.69 10.17
C GLY A 3 30.84 18.27 9.62
N GLN A 4 30.55 18.08 8.33
CA GLN A 4 29.35 18.67 7.69
C GLN A 4 28.18 17.70 7.64
N LEU A 5 28.43 16.39 7.64
CA LEU A 5 27.39 15.38 7.49
C LEU A 5 26.37 15.39 8.65
N PRO A 6 26.76 15.51 9.95
CA PRO A 6 25.79 15.61 11.03
C PRO A 6 24.89 16.85 10.90
N ALA A 7 25.49 18.01 10.61
CA ALA A 7 24.74 19.27 10.42
C ALA A 7 23.79 19.23 9.20
N LEU A 8 24.16 18.49 8.15
CA LEU A 8 23.29 18.27 6.98
C LEU A 8 22.10 17.35 7.30
N LEU A 9 22.27 16.40 8.22
CA LEU A 9 21.24 15.44 8.59
C LEU A 9 20.25 15.99 9.64
N GLU A 10 20.65 16.97 10.44
CA GLU A 10 19.78 17.64 11.44
C GLU A 10 18.48 18.20 10.84
N GLY A 11 18.55 18.71 9.60
CA GLY A 11 17.42 19.28 8.88
C GLY A 11 16.56 18.28 8.11
N VAL A 12 16.91 16.99 8.09
CA VAL A 12 16.26 15.99 7.23
C VAL A 12 14.91 15.58 7.82
N GLU A 13 13.84 15.87 7.07
CA GLU A 13 12.48 15.45 7.41
C GLU A 13 12.05 14.17 6.68
N ALA A 14 12.62 13.91 5.51
CA ALA A 14 12.35 12.71 4.71
C ALA A 14 13.65 12.02 4.31
N LEU A 15 13.81 10.77 4.72
CA LEU A 15 14.99 9.95 4.40
C LEU A 15 14.57 8.78 3.52
N VAL A 16 15.19 8.71 2.34
CA VAL A 16 15.03 7.60 1.41
C VAL A 16 16.35 6.85 1.32
N LEU A 17 16.38 5.62 1.82
CA LEU A 17 17.52 4.72 1.73
C LEU A 17 17.18 3.67 0.67
N LYS A 18 17.84 3.72 -0.49
CA LYS A 18 17.57 2.84 -1.63
C LYS A 18 18.82 2.10 -2.08
N ASN A 19 18.75 0.77 -2.15
CA ASN A 19 19.82 -0.12 -2.61
C ASN A 19 21.12 0.04 -1.80
N ILE A 20 21.00 0.14 -0.47
CA ILE A 20 22.13 0.38 0.43
C ILE A 20 22.52 -0.92 1.12
N ILE A 21 23.83 -1.15 1.24
CA ILE A 21 24.41 -2.21 2.08
C ILE A 21 24.96 -1.57 3.36
N CYS A 22 24.32 -1.86 4.50
CA CYS A 22 24.77 -1.45 5.81
C CYS A 22 25.87 -2.40 6.29
N ILE A 23 27.13 -2.06 5.99
CA ILE A 23 28.30 -2.86 6.37
C ILE A 23 28.39 -3.04 7.89
N GLY A 24 28.07 -2.00 8.67
CA GLY A 24 28.01 -2.04 10.14
C GLY A 24 26.70 -2.59 10.71
N GLY A 25 25.91 -3.34 9.94
CA GLY A 25 24.66 -3.93 10.40
C GLY A 25 23.58 -2.91 10.78
N LEU A 26 22.68 -3.29 11.70
CA LEU A 26 21.62 -2.43 12.20
C LEU A 26 22.14 -1.20 12.96
N ALA A 27 23.30 -1.31 13.63
CA ALA A 27 23.92 -0.19 14.32
C ALA A 27 24.25 0.97 13.36
N ALA A 28 24.73 0.65 12.14
CA ALA A 28 24.98 1.67 11.12
C ALA A 28 23.69 2.38 10.69
N LEU A 29 22.60 1.64 10.49
CA LEU A 29 21.29 2.21 10.19
C LEU A 29 20.80 3.09 11.34
N GLN A 30 20.93 2.62 12.58
CA GLN A 30 20.54 3.35 13.76
C GLN A 30 21.29 4.69 13.89
N CYS A 31 22.61 4.72 13.64
CA CYS A 31 23.38 5.96 13.66
C CYS A 31 22.87 6.99 12.64
N ILE A 32 22.46 6.53 11.44
CA ILE A 32 21.86 7.42 10.42
C ILE A 32 20.54 8.00 10.94
N LEU A 33 19.69 7.17 11.56
CA LEU A 33 18.40 7.61 12.09
C LEU A 33 18.57 8.61 13.25
N LEU A 34 19.48 8.33 14.18
CA LEU A 34 19.82 9.24 15.29
C LEU A 34 20.34 10.60 14.81
N ALA A 35 21.03 10.64 13.68
CA ALA A 35 21.50 11.89 13.08
C ALA A 35 20.38 12.71 12.40
N CYS A 36 19.17 12.15 12.25
CA CYS A 36 18.01 12.78 11.62
C CYS A 36 16.90 13.07 12.66
N PRO A 37 17.09 14.00 13.63
CA PRO A 37 16.13 14.23 14.71
C PRO A 37 14.75 14.69 14.24
N ARG A 38 14.67 15.36 13.08
CA ARG A 38 13.42 15.88 12.50
C ARG A 38 12.73 14.89 11.55
N LEU A 39 13.22 13.65 11.48
CA LEU A 39 12.73 12.65 10.55
C LEU A 39 11.24 12.37 10.78
N SER A 40 10.45 12.61 9.74
CA SER A 40 9.00 12.39 9.70
C SER A 40 8.59 11.31 8.70
N HIS A 41 9.39 11.08 7.66
CA HIS A 41 9.15 10.07 6.65
C HIS A 41 10.41 9.21 6.41
N LEU A 42 10.28 7.90 6.58
CA LEU A 42 11.35 6.94 6.37
C LEU A 42 10.96 5.94 5.29
N TYR A 43 11.74 5.91 4.22
CA TYR A 43 11.56 5.00 3.10
C TYR A 43 12.78 4.10 2.99
N LEU A 44 12.57 2.80 3.18
CA LEU A 44 13.61 1.78 3.17
C LEU A 44 13.38 0.85 1.99
N HIS A 45 14.22 0.98 0.96
CA HIS A 45 14.12 0.24 -0.28
C HIS A 45 15.36 -0.62 -0.47
N GLN A 46 15.21 -1.95 -0.42
CA GLN A 46 16.28 -2.92 -0.63
C GLN A 46 17.52 -2.66 0.26
N ILE A 47 17.30 -2.50 1.56
CA ILE A 47 18.38 -2.42 2.55
C ILE A 47 18.94 -3.81 2.82
N ARG A 48 20.26 -3.95 2.78
CA ARG A 48 20.94 -5.22 3.04
C ARG A 48 21.94 -5.05 4.18
N PHE A 49 22.08 -6.07 5.01
CA PHE A 49 23.09 -6.14 6.06
C PHE A 49 24.17 -7.15 5.66
N ALA A 50 25.44 -6.83 5.93
CA ALA A 50 26.54 -7.75 5.66
C ALA A 50 26.47 -8.94 6.64
N GLY A 51 26.53 -10.17 6.11
CA GLY A 51 26.23 -11.41 6.83
C GLY A 51 27.23 -11.86 7.90
N GLU A 52 28.30 -11.10 8.15
CA GLU A 52 29.29 -11.41 9.20
C GLU A 52 28.98 -10.74 10.55
N VAL A 53 27.92 -9.94 10.64
CA VAL A 53 27.53 -9.29 11.89
C VAL A 53 26.50 -10.16 12.61
N ALA A 54 26.98 -10.93 13.60
CA ALA A 54 26.19 -11.78 14.50
C ALA A 54 24.96 -11.05 15.12
N PRO A 55 23.92 -11.78 15.55
CA PRO A 55 22.62 -11.21 15.90
C PRO A 55 22.72 -10.30 17.13
N CYS A 56 22.36 -9.04 16.90
CA CYS A 56 21.71 -8.08 17.80
C CYS A 56 21.57 -8.52 19.27
N HIS A 57 22.66 -8.42 20.03
CA HIS A 57 22.60 -8.46 21.48
C HIS A 57 23.22 -7.20 22.03
N ARG A 58 22.42 -6.12 22.06
CA ARG A 58 22.33 -5.10 23.12
C ARG A 58 21.58 -3.88 22.59
N TYR A 59 20.37 -3.68 23.12
CA TYR A 59 19.44 -2.58 22.84
C TYR A 59 19.92 -1.28 23.53
N ASP A 60 21.16 -0.85 23.29
CA ASP A 60 21.80 0.14 24.16
C ASP A 60 21.30 1.58 23.94
N VAL A 61 20.81 1.91 22.73
CA VAL A 61 20.13 3.17 22.45
C VAL A 61 18.90 2.86 21.60
N THR A 62 17.76 3.46 21.90
CA THR A 62 16.60 3.45 21.00
C THR A 62 16.59 4.77 20.24
N ALA A 63 16.55 4.73 18.90
CA ALA A 63 16.32 5.95 18.14
C ALA A 63 14.92 6.48 18.48
N ASN A 64 14.83 7.66 19.11
CA ASN A 64 13.55 8.20 19.56
C ASN A 64 12.99 9.18 18.54
N HIS A 65 11.97 8.73 17.81
CA HIS A 65 11.21 9.52 16.85
C HIS A 65 9.71 9.46 17.13
N LYS A 66 9.32 9.23 18.39
CA LYS A 66 7.92 9.04 18.80
C LYS A 66 7.00 10.16 18.36
N GLU A 67 7.51 11.39 18.37
CA GLU A 67 6.74 12.58 18.05
C GLU A 67 6.86 12.99 16.57
N THR A 68 7.93 12.59 15.89
CA THR A 68 8.29 13.08 14.56
C THR A 68 7.99 12.08 13.45
N LEU A 69 8.36 10.81 13.61
CA LEU A 69 8.25 9.80 12.54
C LEU A 69 6.82 9.32 12.39
N ARG A 70 6.19 9.72 11.28
CA ARG A 70 4.78 9.41 10.95
C ARG A 70 4.65 8.37 9.86
N THR A 71 5.56 8.37 8.90
CA THR A 71 5.50 7.47 7.73
C THR A 71 6.68 6.53 7.71
N LEU A 72 6.41 5.23 7.64
CA LEU A 72 7.40 4.20 7.38
C LEU A 72 6.97 3.35 6.18
N VAL A 73 7.80 3.31 5.15
CA VAL A 73 7.60 2.46 3.97
C VAL A 73 8.78 1.52 3.81
N TRP A 74 8.51 0.22 3.72
CA TRP A 74 9.49 -0.85 3.52
C TRP A 74 9.23 -1.59 2.21
N ILE A 75 10.21 -1.54 1.31
CA ILE A 75 10.15 -2.14 -0.03
C ILE A 75 11.33 -3.07 -0.24
N GLU A 76 11.08 -4.37 -0.22
CA GLU A 76 12.10 -5.39 -0.47
C GLU A 76 11.75 -6.27 -1.66
N TRP A 77 12.77 -6.66 -2.41
CA TRP A 77 12.64 -7.40 -3.68
C TRP A 77 13.32 -8.77 -3.63
N ASP A 78 14.26 -8.99 -2.71
CA ASP A 78 15.01 -10.25 -2.65
C ASP A 78 14.35 -11.21 -1.64
N ASN A 79 14.29 -12.50 -1.99
CA ASN A 79 13.80 -13.58 -1.11
C ASN A 79 14.84 -13.99 -0.07
N ARG A 80 16.06 -13.45 -0.14
CA ARG A 80 17.04 -13.60 0.95
C ARG A 80 16.50 -12.96 2.21
N ASN A 81 16.94 -13.45 3.37
CA ASN A 81 16.29 -13.28 4.67
C ASN A 81 16.70 -12.07 5.55
N PRO A 82 17.36 -10.97 5.08
CA PRO A 82 17.72 -9.86 5.98
C PRO A 82 16.48 -9.05 6.45
N SER A 83 15.31 -9.33 5.88
CA SER A 83 14.01 -8.72 6.18
C SER A 83 13.49 -8.95 7.60
N ALA A 84 13.69 -10.17 8.12
CA ALA A 84 13.10 -10.59 9.39
C ALA A 84 13.77 -9.91 10.59
N GLU A 85 15.09 -9.72 10.52
CA GLU A 85 15.87 -9.12 11.60
C GLU A 85 15.58 -7.64 11.79
N LEU A 86 15.48 -6.87 10.70
CA LEU A 86 15.14 -5.46 10.81
C LEU A 86 13.71 -5.26 11.33
N LEU A 87 12.72 -5.96 10.75
CA LEU A 87 11.34 -5.83 11.21
C LEU A 87 11.23 -6.27 12.68
N SER A 88 11.92 -7.34 13.08
CA SER A 88 12.01 -7.74 14.49
C SER A 88 12.63 -6.64 15.35
N TRP A 89 13.73 -6.03 14.93
CA TRP A 89 14.38 -4.93 15.64
C TRP A 89 13.46 -3.71 15.80
N LEU A 90 12.71 -3.35 14.74
CA LEU A 90 11.73 -2.26 14.78
C LEU A 90 10.57 -2.55 15.74
N ILE A 91 10.03 -3.78 15.72
CA ILE A 91 8.93 -4.21 16.60
C ILE A 91 9.36 -4.20 18.08
N HIS A 92 10.58 -4.65 18.37
CA HIS A 92 11.07 -4.84 19.75
C HIS A 92 11.80 -3.61 20.33
N GLY A 93 11.56 -2.41 19.78
CA GLY A 93 12.03 -1.16 20.40
C GLY A 93 13.42 -0.69 19.98
N GLY A 94 13.93 -1.17 18.83
CA GLY A 94 15.11 -0.58 18.18
C GLY A 94 14.89 0.89 17.78
N MET A 95 13.64 1.24 17.50
CA MET A 95 13.19 2.61 17.30
C MET A 95 11.90 2.85 18.08
N ASN A 96 11.82 3.96 18.81
CA ASN A 96 10.60 4.39 19.49
C ASN A 96 9.86 5.35 18.57
N PHE A 97 8.83 4.87 17.90
CA PHE A 97 8.01 5.64 16.98
C PHE A 97 6.56 5.18 16.98
N SER A 98 5.65 6.04 16.51
CA SER A 98 4.21 5.77 16.44
C SER A 98 3.69 6.17 15.07
N PRO A 99 3.89 5.31 14.05
CA PRO A 99 3.63 5.67 12.67
C PRO A 99 2.12 5.80 12.44
N SER A 100 1.71 6.86 11.75
CA SER A 100 0.35 7.00 11.23
C SER A 100 0.18 6.43 9.83
N GLN A 101 1.29 6.18 9.13
CA GLN A 101 1.29 5.62 7.79
C GLN A 101 2.33 4.50 7.70
N LEU A 102 1.87 3.32 7.25
CA LEU A 102 2.72 2.18 6.97
C LEU A 102 2.57 1.74 5.52
N GLY A 103 3.68 1.32 4.90
CA GLY A 103 3.66 0.73 3.57
C GLY A 103 4.60 -0.46 3.44
N PHE A 104 4.11 -1.56 2.89
CA PHE A 104 4.89 -2.79 2.71
C PHE A 104 4.70 -3.39 1.32
N ARG A 105 5.82 -3.65 0.61
CA ARG A 105 5.82 -4.41 -0.66
C ARG A 105 5.55 -5.91 -0.49
N ARG A 106 5.64 -6.43 0.74
CA ARG A 106 5.32 -7.82 1.04
C ARG A 106 4.80 -7.92 2.47
N MET A 107 3.59 -8.46 2.62
CA MET A 107 2.95 -8.62 3.93
C MET A 107 3.45 -9.88 4.65
N THR A 108 4.67 -9.83 5.18
CA THR A 108 5.27 -10.90 6.01
C THR A 108 4.75 -10.87 7.45
N HIS A 109 5.03 -11.91 8.25
CA HIS A 109 4.71 -11.89 9.69
C HIS A 109 5.29 -10.65 10.41
N GLY A 110 6.50 -10.22 10.04
CA GLY A 110 7.10 -8.99 10.56
C GLY A 110 6.32 -7.73 10.14
N ALA A 111 5.85 -7.65 8.90
CA ALA A 111 5.03 -6.51 8.44
C ALA A 111 3.72 -6.43 9.23
N TRP A 112 3.05 -7.56 9.48
CA TRP A 112 1.86 -7.59 10.33
C TRP A 112 2.15 -7.26 11.79
N GLY A 113 3.31 -7.68 12.30
CA GLY A 113 3.80 -7.27 13.62
C GLY A 113 3.98 -5.75 13.72
N MET A 114 4.45 -5.10 12.66
CA MET A 114 4.53 -3.62 12.60
C MET A 114 3.14 -2.96 12.58
N VAL A 115 2.18 -3.52 11.83
CA VAL A 115 0.79 -3.02 11.82
C VAL A 115 0.18 -3.11 13.21
N HIS A 116 0.36 -4.24 13.90
CA HIS A 116 -0.07 -4.41 15.28
C HIS A 116 0.63 -3.44 16.24
N ALA A 117 1.96 -3.29 16.12
CA ALA A 117 2.76 -2.40 16.98
C ALA A 117 2.44 -0.91 16.79
N ALA A 118 1.97 -0.50 15.61
CA ALA A 118 1.52 0.88 15.37
C ALA A 118 0.28 1.26 16.21
N GLY A 119 -0.53 0.27 16.59
CA GLY A 119 -1.71 0.45 17.42
C GLY A 119 -2.63 1.56 16.92
N ASP A 120 -3.18 2.34 17.84
CA ASP A 120 -4.15 3.40 17.53
C ASP A 120 -3.54 4.58 16.75
N SER A 121 -2.23 4.61 16.51
CA SER A 121 -1.62 5.70 15.73
C SER A 121 -1.85 5.51 14.23
N LEU A 122 -2.06 4.28 13.77
CA LEU A 122 -2.15 3.95 12.35
C LEU A 122 -3.44 4.50 11.72
N GLU A 123 -3.29 5.33 10.69
CA GLU A 123 -4.37 5.93 9.93
C GLU A 123 -4.41 5.44 8.47
N TYR A 124 -3.26 5.08 7.91
CA TYR A 124 -3.11 4.63 6.52
C TYR A 124 -2.21 3.40 6.41
N LEU A 125 -2.65 2.40 5.65
CA LEU A 125 -1.87 1.19 5.34
C LEU A 125 -1.81 0.96 3.82
N LEU A 126 -0.61 0.91 3.27
CA LEU A 126 -0.33 0.39 1.93
C LEU A 126 0.15 -1.06 2.04
N ALA A 127 -0.64 -2.00 1.52
CA ALA A 127 -0.36 -3.43 1.56
C ALA A 127 -0.22 -3.98 0.14
N ASP A 128 0.95 -4.51 -0.19
CA ASP A 128 1.16 -5.20 -1.44
C ASP A 128 1.01 -6.71 -1.30
N LEU A 129 0.17 -7.30 -2.16
CA LEU A 129 -0.18 -8.70 -2.10
C LEU A 129 0.36 -9.55 -3.25
N GLU A 130 1.20 -9.01 -4.14
CA GLU A 130 1.70 -9.72 -5.34
C GLU A 130 2.39 -11.06 -4.99
N TYR A 131 3.15 -11.08 -3.89
CA TYR A 131 3.94 -12.22 -3.44
C TYR A 131 3.67 -12.60 -1.97
N SER A 132 2.46 -12.31 -1.47
CA SER A 132 2.10 -12.65 -0.09
C SER A 132 1.96 -14.17 0.07
N THR A 133 2.93 -14.76 0.76
CA THR A 133 3.01 -16.21 1.02
C THR A 133 2.45 -16.62 2.38
N SER A 134 2.18 -15.65 3.28
CA SER A 134 1.71 -15.90 4.64
C SER A 134 0.35 -15.26 4.87
N CYS A 135 -0.60 -16.02 5.42
CA CYS A 135 -1.83 -15.53 6.04
C CYS A 135 -1.66 -15.55 7.57
N PRO A 136 -0.86 -14.66 8.16
CA PRO A 136 -0.85 -14.56 9.62
C PRO A 136 -2.21 -14.09 10.11
N PRO A 137 -2.54 -14.31 11.40
CA PRO A 137 -3.78 -13.83 11.98
C PRO A 137 -3.84 -12.30 11.91
N THR A 138 -4.54 -11.77 10.91
CA THR A 138 -4.75 -10.34 10.67
C THR A 138 -5.72 -9.72 11.68
N VAL A 139 -6.53 -10.55 12.35
CA VAL A 139 -7.50 -10.17 13.37
C VAL A 139 -6.86 -9.31 14.47
N SER A 140 -5.74 -9.76 15.04
CA SER A 140 -5.08 -9.06 16.15
C SER A 140 -4.40 -7.77 15.71
N ALA A 141 -3.95 -7.69 14.46
CA ALA A 141 -3.36 -6.47 13.93
C ALA A 141 -4.44 -5.37 13.81
N PHE A 142 -5.52 -5.63 13.08
CA PHE A 142 -6.57 -4.63 12.84
C PHE A 142 -7.36 -4.24 14.09
N ALA A 143 -7.54 -5.17 15.05
CA ALA A 143 -8.24 -4.89 16.31
C ALA A 143 -7.60 -3.75 17.13
N HIS A 144 -6.29 -3.50 16.95
CA HIS A 144 -5.57 -2.47 17.67
C HIS A 144 -5.43 -1.15 16.89
N ASN A 145 -5.97 -1.05 15.67
CA ASN A 145 -5.81 0.12 14.81
C ASN A 145 -7.12 0.90 14.65
N ILE A 146 -7.77 1.32 15.74
CA ILE A 146 -9.13 1.90 15.67
C ILE A 146 -9.23 3.20 14.84
N ARG A 147 -8.10 3.87 14.60
CA ARG A 147 -7.98 5.08 13.77
C ARG A 147 -7.66 4.82 12.31
N LEU A 148 -7.55 3.55 11.89
CA LEU A 148 -7.26 3.18 10.50
C LEU A 148 -8.39 3.67 9.59
N ALA A 149 -8.09 4.70 8.81
CA ALA A 149 -9.05 5.39 7.96
C ALA A 149 -8.95 4.95 6.50
N SER A 150 -7.78 4.45 6.07
CA SER A 150 -7.53 4.12 4.68
C SER A 150 -6.61 2.91 4.53
N ILE A 151 -6.96 2.02 3.59
CA ILE A 151 -6.10 0.91 3.18
C ILE A 151 -6.00 0.92 1.66
N ASP A 152 -4.77 0.89 1.13
CA ASP A 152 -4.51 0.64 -0.28
C ASP A 152 -3.89 -0.74 -0.45
N ILE A 153 -4.62 -1.64 -1.09
CA ILE A 153 -4.16 -2.97 -1.45
C ILE A 153 -3.67 -2.92 -2.90
N VAL A 154 -2.37 -3.05 -3.10
CA VAL A 154 -1.75 -2.93 -4.43
C VAL A 154 -1.26 -4.27 -4.95
N ARG A 155 -1.19 -4.35 -6.28
CA ARG A 155 -0.75 -5.53 -7.05
C ARG A 155 -1.35 -6.85 -6.59
N PHE A 156 -2.62 -6.81 -6.23
CA PHE A 156 -3.39 -8.02 -5.95
C PHE A 156 -3.54 -8.84 -7.23
N SER A 157 -3.09 -10.09 -7.17
CA SER A 157 -3.37 -11.09 -8.21
C SER A 157 -4.46 -12.05 -7.70
N PRO A 158 -5.57 -12.27 -8.45
CA PRO A 158 -6.68 -13.13 -8.05
C PRO A 158 -6.36 -14.63 -8.17
N HIS A 159 -5.19 -15.05 -7.70
CA HIS A 159 -4.83 -16.45 -7.51
C HIS A 159 -5.11 -16.88 -6.06
N ALA A 160 -5.30 -18.18 -5.83
CA ALA A 160 -5.78 -18.74 -4.56
C ALA A 160 -4.98 -18.34 -3.30
N SER A 161 -3.69 -18.00 -3.41
CA SER A 161 -2.87 -17.49 -2.30
C SER A 161 -3.08 -16.00 -2.02
N GLY A 162 -3.08 -15.17 -3.06
CA GLY A 162 -3.35 -13.73 -2.98
C GLY A 162 -4.78 -13.46 -2.50
N ALA A 163 -5.75 -14.21 -3.03
CA ALA A 163 -7.16 -14.13 -2.66
C ALA A 163 -7.39 -14.42 -1.17
N ARG A 164 -6.78 -15.47 -0.61
CA ARG A 164 -6.88 -15.79 0.82
C ARG A 164 -6.38 -14.65 1.70
N SER A 165 -5.27 -14.01 1.31
CA SER A 165 -4.73 -12.86 2.04
C SER A 165 -5.66 -11.65 1.97
N LEU A 166 -6.19 -11.34 0.78
CA LEU A 166 -7.16 -10.27 0.59
C LEU A 166 -8.43 -10.51 1.41
N LEU A 167 -9.04 -11.69 1.28
CA LEU A 167 -10.26 -12.03 2.01
C LEU A 167 -10.04 -11.96 3.52
N SER A 168 -8.89 -12.45 4.02
CA SER A 168 -8.53 -12.32 5.43
C SER A 168 -8.44 -10.86 5.88
N ILE A 169 -7.93 -9.95 5.04
CA ILE A 169 -7.94 -8.51 5.32
C ILE A 169 -9.39 -8.00 5.37
N LEU A 170 -10.18 -8.26 4.32
CA LEU A 170 -11.56 -7.78 4.21
C LEU A 170 -12.47 -8.27 5.35
N SER A 171 -12.35 -9.53 5.76
CA SER A 171 -13.16 -10.09 6.86
C SER A 171 -12.86 -9.46 8.22
N ASN A 172 -11.68 -8.86 8.40
CA ASN A 172 -11.28 -8.25 9.67
C ASN A 172 -11.48 -6.74 9.71
N ILE A 173 -11.53 -6.09 8.55
CA ILE A 173 -11.90 -4.68 8.45
C ILE A 173 -13.36 -4.48 8.86
N GLY A 174 -13.66 -3.36 9.51
CA GLY A 174 -15.03 -2.95 9.84
C GLY A 174 -15.62 -3.60 11.10
N THR A 175 -15.06 -4.71 11.58
CA THR A 175 -15.42 -5.26 12.90
C THR A 175 -14.96 -4.36 14.05
N THR A 176 -13.78 -3.74 13.88
CA THR A 176 -13.14 -2.87 14.88
C THR A 176 -12.78 -1.49 14.33
N ASN A 177 -12.59 -1.37 13.00
CA ASN A 177 -12.23 -0.12 12.32
C ASN A 177 -13.47 0.53 11.68
N THR A 178 -14.42 0.98 12.50
CA THR A 178 -15.65 1.63 12.04
C THR A 178 -15.44 3.02 11.43
N SER A 179 -14.24 3.59 11.62
CA SER A 179 -13.84 4.91 11.12
C SER A 179 -13.31 4.89 9.69
N MET A 180 -13.20 3.72 9.07
CA MET A 180 -12.61 3.56 7.74
C MET A 180 -13.43 4.29 6.66
N ARG A 181 -12.73 5.01 5.81
CA ARG A 181 -13.29 5.88 4.76
C ARG A 181 -12.83 5.48 3.37
N GLN A 182 -11.69 4.84 3.23
CA GLN A 182 -11.11 4.54 1.92
C GLN A 182 -10.56 3.11 1.88
N LEU A 183 -10.87 2.42 0.79
CA LEU A 183 -10.29 1.13 0.44
C LEU A 183 -9.92 1.12 -1.05
N GLY A 184 -8.63 1.19 -1.35
CA GLY A 184 -8.09 0.99 -2.69
C GLY A 184 -7.77 -0.47 -2.95
N LEU A 185 -8.14 -1.00 -4.11
CA LEU A 185 -7.77 -2.33 -4.57
C LEU A 185 -7.22 -2.24 -6.00
N SER A 186 -5.91 -2.36 -6.13
CA SER A 186 -5.21 -2.44 -7.41
C SER A 186 -5.02 -3.90 -7.81
N VAL A 187 -5.62 -4.29 -8.92
CA VAL A 187 -5.57 -5.63 -9.50
C VAL A 187 -4.48 -5.69 -10.56
N VAL A 188 -3.55 -6.62 -10.42
CA VAL A 188 -2.59 -6.99 -11.47
C VAL A 188 -2.99 -8.36 -12.00
N SER A 189 -3.42 -8.40 -13.26
CA SER A 189 -3.73 -9.65 -13.95
C SER A 189 -2.76 -9.83 -15.11
N THR A 190 -2.02 -10.93 -15.14
CA THR A 190 -1.41 -11.39 -16.39
C THR A 190 -2.52 -11.98 -17.25
N VAL A 191 -2.92 -11.24 -18.29
CA VAL A 191 -3.98 -11.60 -19.25
C VAL A 191 -3.82 -13.00 -19.85
N LEU A 192 -2.63 -13.61 -19.78
CA LEU A 192 -2.33 -14.86 -20.47
C LEU A 192 -3.01 -16.12 -19.93
N THR A 193 -3.63 -16.18 -18.74
CA THR A 193 -4.11 -17.50 -18.23
C THR A 193 -5.37 -17.59 -17.36
N GLY A 194 -6.16 -16.55 -17.04
CA GLY A 194 -7.30 -16.88 -16.17
C GLY A 194 -8.17 -15.82 -15.52
N VAL A 195 -8.72 -14.88 -16.28
CA VAL A 195 -9.93 -14.18 -15.79
C VAL A 195 -11.13 -15.15 -15.75
N SER A 196 -11.16 -16.16 -16.64
CA SER A 196 -12.22 -17.20 -16.66
C SER A 196 -12.09 -18.28 -15.58
N SER A 197 -10.89 -18.56 -15.05
CA SER A 197 -10.66 -19.61 -14.05
C SER A 197 -10.84 -19.15 -12.60
N ASN A 198 -11.09 -17.86 -12.34
CA ASN A 198 -11.16 -17.29 -10.99
C ASN A 198 -12.47 -16.51 -10.71
N VAL A 199 -13.55 -16.79 -11.45
CA VAL A 199 -14.86 -16.12 -11.27
C VAL A 199 -15.41 -16.32 -9.85
N SER A 200 -15.22 -17.50 -9.25
CA SER A 200 -15.64 -17.77 -7.86
C SER A 200 -14.91 -16.90 -6.85
N ILE A 201 -13.59 -16.74 -7.01
CA ILE A 201 -12.76 -15.87 -6.16
C ILE A 201 -13.20 -14.43 -6.27
N TRP A 202 -13.45 -13.94 -7.50
CA TRP A 202 -13.94 -12.59 -7.71
C TRP A 202 -15.30 -12.34 -7.10
N ARG A 203 -16.24 -13.30 -7.22
CA ARG A 203 -17.54 -13.22 -6.53
C ARG A 203 -17.40 -13.19 -5.02
N GLU A 204 -16.45 -13.93 -4.46
CA GLU A 204 -16.20 -13.91 -3.02
C GLU A 204 -15.62 -12.57 -2.56
N VAL A 205 -14.65 -12.03 -3.30
CA VAL A 205 -14.09 -10.68 -3.06
C VAL A 205 -15.17 -9.61 -3.19
N ASP A 206 -15.98 -9.67 -4.25
CA ASP A 206 -17.12 -8.78 -4.48
C ASP A 206 -18.10 -8.80 -3.30
N SER A 207 -18.52 -9.99 -2.87
CA SER A 207 -19.44 -10.16 -1.73
C SER A 207 -18.89 -9.52 -0.44
N HIS A 208 -17.61 -9.72 -0.14
CA HIS A 208 -16.97 -9.10 1.03
C HIS A 208 -16.88 -7.58 0.91
N LEU A 209 -16.50 -7.06 -0.25
CA LEU A 209 -16.45 -5.62 -0.49
C LEU A 209 -17.85 -4.98 -0.40
N ALA A 210 -18.87 -5.64 -0.95
CA ALA A 210 -20.26 -5.21 -0.87
C ALA A 210 -20.74 -5.18 0.59
N GLN A 211 -20.53 -6.27 1.34
CA GLN A 211 -20.85 -6.34 2.76
C GLN A 211 -20.16 -5.24 3.57
N LEU A 212 -18.87 -5.00 3.29
CA LEU A 212 -18.10 -3.97 3.97
C LEU A 212 -18.63 -2.56 3.65
N THR A 213 -19.03 -2.34 2.40
CA THR A 213 -19.59 -1.06 1.96
C THR A 213 -20.98 -0.79 2.55
N CYS A 214 -21.73 -1.85 2.87
CA CYS A 214 -22.97 -1.79 3.64
C CYS A 214 -22.72 -1.49 5.12
N SER A 215 -21.74 -2.14 5.74
CA SER A 215 -21.43 -1.95 7.17
C SER A 215 -20.73 -0.63 7.46
N LEU A 216 -20.05 -0.05 6.48
CA LEU A 216 -19.36 1.24 6.56
C LEU A 216 -19.94 2.23 5.54
N PRO A 217 -20.98 3.01 5.91
CA PRO A 217 -21.66 3.93 4.98
C PRO A 217 -20.79 5.06 4.44
N ALA A 218 -19.68 5.39 5.12
CA ALA A 218 -18.72 6.40 4.69
C ALA A 218 -17.58 5.83 3.81
N LEU A 219 -17.52 4.51 3.63
CA LEU A 219 -16.46 3.86 2.88
C LEU A 219 -16.58 4.16 1.38
N MET A 220 -15.49 4.65 0.80
CA MET A 220 -15.27 4.75 -0.64
C MET A 220 -14.34 3.62 -1.09
N VAL A 221 -14.78 2.86 -2.08
CA VAL A 221 -13.99 1.77 -2.67
C VAL A 221 -13.45 2.22 -4.02
N THR A 222 -12.15 2.03 -4.23
CA THR A 222 -11.51 2.31 -5.53
C THR A 222 -10.95 1.02 -6.10
N LEU A 223 -11.48 0.56 -7.23
CA LEU A 223 -10.93 -0.54 -8.00
C LEU A 223 -10.00 0.02 -9.08
N TYR A 224 -8.76 -0.41 -9.08
CA TYR A 224 -7.77 -0.01 -10.08
C TYR A 224 -7.27 -1.24 -10.85
N PHE A 225 -7.45 -1.28 -12.15
CA PHE A 225 -7.00 -2.40 -12.98
C PHE A 225 -5.71 -2.05 -13.73
N HIS A 226 -4.62 -2.78 -13.42
CA HIS A 226 -3.32 -2.66 -14.09
C HIS A 226 -3.22 -3.61 -15.30
N TYR A 227 -2.57 -3.14 -16.37
CA TYR A 227 -2.14 -3.95 -17.54
C TYR A 227 -3.26 -4.58 -18.38
N CYS A 228 -4.44 -3.96 -18.42
CA CYS A 228 -5.62 -4.55 -19.08
C CYS A 228 -5.63 -4.47 -20.61
N TYR A 229 -4.70 -3.75 -21.26
CA TYR A 229 -4.78 -3.44 -22.70
C TYR A 229 -3.83 -4.22 -23.60
N TYR A 230 -3.21 -5.31 -23.14
CA TYR A 230 -2.33 -6.09 -24.01
C TYR A 230 -3.07 -6.88 -25.11
N VAL A 231 -4.42 -6.91 -25.12
CA VAL A 231 -5.25 -7.56 -26.17
C VAL A 231 -6.57 -6.77 -26.35
N ASP A 232 -7.02 -6.62 -27.60
CA ASP A 232 -8.02 -5.64 -28.09
C ASP A 232 -9.50 -5.77 -27.59
N ASP A 233 -9.81 -6.49 -26.51
CA ASP A 233 -11.22 -6.70 -26.10
C ASP A 233 -11.41 -6.86 -24.58
N HIS A 234 -10.78 -5.99 -23.79
CA HIS A 234 -10.80 -6.07 -22.32
C HIS A 234 -11.57 -4.96 -21.61
N SER A 235 -11.81 -3.81 -22.25
CA SER A 235 -12.67 -2.78 -21.68
C SER A 235 -14.10 -3.27 -21.51
N GLY A 236 -14.65 -3.99 -22.50
CA GLY A 236 -15.96 -4.65 -22.42
C GLY A 236 -16.04 -5.64 -21.26
N LYS A 237 -15.00 -6.44 -21.04
CA LYS A 237 -14.94 -7.44 -19.95
C LYS A 237 -14.80 -6.81 -18.56
N ILE A 238 -14.13 -5.67 -18.43
CA ILE A 238 -14.07 -4.92 -17.17
C ILE A 238 -15.43 -4.29 -16.88
N ILE A 239 -16.09 -3.71 -17.89
CA ILE A 239 -17.43 -3.15 -17.75
C ILE A 239 -18.43 -4.26 -17.37
N GLU A 240 -18.44 -5.38 -18.09
CA GLU A 240 -19.26 -6.55 -17.75
C GLU A 240 -18.97 -7.08 -16.33
N LEU A 241 -17.68 -7.14 -15.94
CA LEU A 241 -17.30 -7.53 -14.60
C LEU A 241 -17.93 -6.58 -13.58
N VAL A 242 -17.70 -5.26 -13.73
CA VAL A 242 -18.19 -4.22 -12.81
C VAL A 242 -19.71 -4.16 -12.75
N ASP A 243 -20.41 -4.21 -13.89
CA ASP A 243 -21.88 -4.14 -13.97
C ASP A 243 -22.55 -5.35 -13.30
N SER A 244 -21.83 -6.48 -13.24
CA SER A 244 -22.29 -7.71 -12.57
C SER A 244 -21.94 -7.78 -11.08
N LEU A 245 -21.16 -6.83 -10.56
CA LEU A 245 -20.72 -6.84 -9.16
C LEU A 245 -21.82 -6.38 -8.21
N THR A 246 -22.03 -7.12 -7.13
CA THR A 246 -22.90 -6.72 -6.02
C THR A 246 -22.41 -5.41 -5.41
N LEU A 247 -21.08 -5.22 -5.36
CA LEU A 247 -20.44 -4.01 -4.90
C LEU A 247 -20.92 -2.76 -5.64
N PHE A 248 -21.19 -2.84 -6.95
CA PHE A 248 -21.65 -1.69 -7.72
C PHE A 248 -22.97 -1.14 -7.16
N TYR A 249 -23.91 -2.04 -6.83
CA TYR A 249 -25.20 -1.68 -6.26
C TYR A 249 -25.08 -1.19 -4.81
N GLU A 250 -24.29 -1.88 -3.98
CA GLU A 250 -24.17 -1.55 -2.55
C GLU A 250 -23.33 -0.30 -2.28
N ALA A 251 -22.40 0.04 -3.17
CA ALA A 251 -21.61 1.25 -3.06
C ALA A 251 -22.42 2.54 -3.25
N ARG A 252 -23.54 2.49 -3.99
CA ARG A 252 -24.47 3.64 -4.16
C ARG A 252 -23.74 4.94 -4.53
N GLY A 253 -22.84 4.86 -5.51
CA GLY A 253 -22.03 6.00 -5.97
C GLY A 253 -20.71 6.21 -5.21
N ARG A 254 -20.35 5.33 -4.27
CA ARG A 254 -19.06 5.33 -3.55
C ARG A 254 -18.03 4.36 -4.12
N LEU A 255 -18.25 3.89 -5.35
CA LEU A 255 -17.32 3.05 -6.10
C LEU A 255 -16.65 3.91 -7.18
N SER A 256 -15.33 3.97 -7.15
CA SER A 256 -14.51 4.50 -8.24
C SER A 256 -13.85 3.34 -8.97
N VAL A 257 -13.94 3.33 -10.30
CA VAL A 257 -13.25 2.34 -11.13
C VAL A 257 -12.27 3.06 -12.05
N CYS A 258 -11.02 2.64 -11.98
CA CYS A 258 -9.91 3.20 -12.71
C CYS A 258 -9.17 2.07 -13.45
N TRP A 259 -8.56 2.38 -14.59
CA TRP A 259 -7.72 1.44 -15.31
C TRP A 259 -6.54 2.16 -15.95
N SER A 260 -5.37 1.51 -16.01
CA SER A 260 -4.25 2.03 -16.76
C SER A 260 -4.52 1.91 -18.25
N ALA A 261 -4.43 3.02 -18.99
CA ALA A 261 -4.25 3.01 -20.44
C ALA A 261 -2.83 2.46 -20.78
N MET A 262 -2.57 2.12 -22.04
CA MET A 262 -1.36 1.40 -22.53
C MET A 262 -0.04 1.89 -21.89
N PRO A 263 0.99 1.03 -21.72
CA PRO A 263 2.29 1.43 -21.14
C PRO A 263 2.88 2.72 -21.74
N GLU A 264 2.70 2.96 -23.04
CA GLU A 264 3.14 4.16 -23.75
C GLU A 264 2.34 5.41 -23.35
N GLN A 265 1.05 5.28 -23.04
CA GLN A 265 0.21 6.37 -22.55
C GLN A 265 0.55 6.71 -21.10
N TYR A 266 0.92 5.71 -20.29
CA TYR A 266 1.50 5.93 -18.96
C TYR A 266 2.85 6.65 -19.02
N VAL A 267 3.75 6.23 -19.92
CA VAL A 267 5.05 6.91 -20.18
C VAL A 267 4.84 8.34 -20.68
N LYS A 268 3.88 8.57 -21.57
CA LYS A 268 3.55 9.91 -22.08
C LYS A 268 2.92 10.81 -21.00
N ALA A 269 2.06 10.26 -20.15
CA ALA A 269 1.49 10.98 -19.00
C ALA A 269 2.55 11.33 -17.94
N THR A 270 3.52 10.44 -17.69
CA THR A 270 4.66 10.72 -16.79
C THR A 270 5.63 11.74 -17.42
N LEU A 271 5.88 11.68 -18.73
CA LEU A 271 6.71 12.68 -19.44
C LEU A 271 6.07 14.08 -19.43
N LEU A 272 4.75 14.19 -19.60
CA LEU A 272 4.01 15.45 -19.50
C LEU A 272 3.96 16.01 -18.07
N ALA A 273 3.92 15.14 -17.05
CA ALA A 273 4.05 15.55 -15.65
C ALA A 273 5.48 16.01 -15.30
N ASN A 274 6.48 15.53 -16.04
CA ASN A 274 7.90 15.87 -15.86
C ASN A 274 8.37 17.10 -16.66
N SER A 275 7.54 17.66 -17.55
CA SER A 275 7.87 18.87 -18.32
C SER A 275 7.50 20.19 -17.61
N VAL A 276 7.05 20.11 -16.35
CA VAL A 276 6.98 21.25 -15.43
C VAL A 276 8.16 21.11 -14.45
N GLU A 277 9.15 21.99 -14.61
CA GLU A 277 10.42 22.03 -13.88
C GLU A 277 10.26 22.23 -12.34
N PRO A 278 11.28 21.95 -11.50
CA PRO A 278 11.39 20.70 -10.75
C PRO A 278 11.36 20.93 -9.23
N PHE A 279 10.33 20.42 -8.55
CA PHE A 279 10.30 20.29 -7.08
C PHE A 279 9.37 19.15 -6.64
N SER A 280 9.54 17.90 -7.14
CA SER A 280 8.81 16.73 -6.59
C SER A 280 9.11 15.36 -7.23
N ASN A 281 10.27 15.12 -7.83
CA ASN A 281 10.50 13.88 -8.59
C ASN A 281 11.39 12.84 -7.89
N LEU A 282 10.79 12.21 -6.87
CA LEU A 282 10.96 10.80 -6.52
C LEU A 282 9.58 10.26 -6.10
N ASN A 283 8.58 10.42 -6.98
CA ASN A 283 7.21 9.95 -6.79
C ASN A 283 6.72 9.01 -7.90
N SER A 284 7.62 8.46 -8.73
CA SER A 284 7.28 7.42 -9.72
C SER A 284 7.82 6.07 -9.26
N ASP A 285 7.21 5.52 -8.22
CA ASP A 285 7.01 4.08 -8.03
C ASP A 285 6.13 3.90 -6.78
N TYR A 286 4.87 3.53 -7.01
CA TYR A 286 3.90 3.08 -6.00
C TYR A 286 3.48 4.10 -4.93
N SER A 287 2.68 5.08 -5.33
CA SER A 287 1.61 5.66 -4.49
C SER A 287 0.54 6.27 -5.39
N PRO A 288 -0.71 5.78 -5.40
CA PRO A 288 -1.80 6.56 -5.93
C PRO A 288 -2.10 7.66 -4.91
N ARG A 289 -1.48 8.83 -5.05
CA ARG A 289 -2.11 10.05 -4.53
C ARG A 289 -3.39 10.26 -5.34
N ILE A 290 -4.51 9.73 -4.87
CA ILE A 290 -5.84 10.21 -5.27
C ILE A 290 -6.03 11.57 -4.59
N SER A 291 -5.26 12.57 -5.03
CA SER A 291 -5.84 13.90 -5.15
C SER A 291 -6.80 13.81 -6.33
N ALA A 292 -8.09 13.98 -6.08
CA ALA A 292 -9.09 14.11 -7.14
C ALA A 292 -8.52 15.00 -8.25
N PRO A 293 -8.46 14.54 -9.52
CA PRO A 293 -8.15 15.43 -10.62
C PRO A 293 -9.34 16.39 -10.76
N ARG A 294 -9.21 17.58 -10.14
CA ARG A 294 -9.88 18.76 -10.69
C ARG A 294 -9.34 18.93 -12.10
N ASN A 295 -10.24 18.76 -13.07
CA ASN A 295 -10.03 18.92 -14.51
C ASN A 295 -9.28 17.75 -15.17
N ILE A 296 -10.00 16.66 -15.43
CA ILE A 296 -10.29 16.14 -16.78
C ILE A 296 -11.56 15.28 -16.61
N VAL A 297 -12.70 15.95 -16.72
CA VAL A 297 -13.99 15.31 -16.99
C VAL A 297 -14.10 15.29 -18.50
N GLU A 298 -13.73 14.18 -19.14
CA GLU A 298 -14.26 13.88 -20.47
C GLU A 298 -15.46 12.96 -20.27
N ASN A 299 -16.58 13.44 -20.79
CA ASN A 299 -17.94 13.00 -20.52
C ASN A 299 -18.20 11.56 -20.98
N LEU A 300 -18.83 10.75 -20.12
CA LEU A 300 -19.86 9.80 -20.51
C LEU A 300 -20.98 9.84 -19.47
N ALA A 301 -21.83 10.87 -19.60
CA ALA A 301 -23.15 10.85 -18.99
C ALA A 301 -24.05 9.96 -19.84
N LEU A 302 -24.35 8.74 -19.38
CA LEU A 302 -25.45 7.95 -19.94
C LEU A 302 -26.74 8.36 -19.20
N SER A 303 -27.49 9.26 -19.82
CA SER A 303 -28.83 9.64 -19.40
C SER A 303 -29.80 8.47 -19.60
N ASN A 304 -30.46 8.07 -18.51
CA ASN A 304 -31.71 7.32 -18.56
C ASN A 304 -32.81 8.19 -19.17
N ALA A 305 -33.26 7.85 -20.38
CA ALA A 305 -34.58 8.23 -20.89
C ALA A 305 -34.99 7.32 -22.05
N LYS A 306 -35.66 6.20 -21.75
CA LYS A 306 -36.60 5.57 -22.69
C LYS A 306 -37.54 4.60 -21.97
N THR A 307 -38.43 5.17 -21.15
CA THR A 307 -39.77 4.63 -20.92
C THR A 307 -40.71 5.80 -20.64
N ALA A 308 -41.48 6.20 -21.67
CA ALA A 308 -42.88 6.66 -21.61
C ALA A 308 -43.22 7.56 -22.82
N GLY A 309 -44.21 7.14 -23.62
CA GLY A 309 -45.08 8.06 -24.36
C GLY A 309 -45.10 7.95 -25.88
N ASN A 310 -46.11 7.19 -26.36
CA ASN A 310 -46.76 7.17 -27.68
C ASN A 310 -46.06 6.46 -28.85
#